data_AF-A0A4P5PAU8-F1
#
_entry.id   AF-A0A4P5PAU8-F1
#
_cell.length_a   1.000
_cell.length_b   1.000
_cell.length_c   1.000
_cell.angle_alpha   90.00
_cell.angle_beta   90.00
_cell.angle_gamma   90.00
#
_symmetry.space_group_name_H-M   'P 1'
#
loop_
_entity.id
_entity.type
_entity.pdbx_description
1 polymer ?
#
loop_
_entity_poly.entity_id
_entity_poly.type
_entity_poly.pdbx_seq_one_letter_code
_entity_poly.pdbx_strand_id
1 'polypeptide(L)'
;MKKWTSLITLTASAAAAMMAASPALAAGTGDNNISSNTKAGEGYVATMAENEGKSTVQFTITPGDLTLDRVPDLNFSQHDSKGKNVSVNALASNGVVLDLVDNTVDTSSVTSKNKTAFDGNNDGGLQVTDYRFNQTGWNVHASLSDFTKDGGDADGVEGTRKLDGIRLLLKLAAPDNTNEEGANISTIEDGTAIVAGGGAVPVLRTQDGKTANGTTKTTTASGTTLEIAKQADVQPGTYQADMTWTLSNTATQKPAGTQ
;
A
#
# COMPACT_ATOMS: atom_id res chain seq x y z
N MET A 1 -2.22 3.64 49.55
CA MET A 1 -0.82 4.10 49.72
C MET A 1 0.07 2.99 49.16
N LYS A 2 1.06 3.17 48.31
CA LYS A 2 1.82 4.31 47.82
C LYS A 2 2.39 3.83 46.47
N LYS A 3 2.35 4.68 45.44
CA LYS A 3 3.04 4.40 44.18
C LYS A 3 4.57 4.48 44.42
N TRP A 4 5.37 3.75 43.65
CA TRP A 4 6.37 4.31 42.71
C TRP A 4 7.65 3.48 42.46
N THR A 5 8.00 3.47 41.16
CA THR A 5 9.32 3.48 40.52
C THR A 5 10.37 2.40 40.78
N SER A 6 10.61 1.66 39.69
CA SER A 6 11.85 1.64 38.89
C SER A 6 13.19 1.17 39.46
N LEU A 7 13.86 0.50 38.53
CA LEU A 7 15.28 0.53 38.20
C LEU A 7 16.14 -0.65 38.71
N ILE A 8 16.19 -1.64 37.82
CA ILE A 8 17.31 -2.56 37.59
C ILE A 8 18.57 -1.75 37.31
N THR A 9 19.69 -2.01 37.99
CA THR A 9 20.95 -2.37 37.30
C THR A 9 22.08 -2.85 38.21
N LEU A 10 22.70 -3.94 37.74
CA LEU A 10 24.12 -4.27 37.69
C LEU A 10 24.91 -4.52 38.99
N THR A 11 25.43 -5.74 39.13
CA THR A 11 26.86 -6.11 38.95
C THR A 11 27.02 -7.59 39.35
N ALA A 12 27.25 -8.49 38.39
CA ALA A 12 28.56 -9.00 37.98
C ALA A 12 29.34 -9.68 39.11
N SER A 13 29.47 -11.01 39.08
CA SER A 13 30.81 -11.63 39.07
C SER A 13 30.81 -13.10 38.63
N ALA A 14 31.73 -13.33 37.68
CA ALA A 14 32.41 -14.52 37.22
C ALA A 14 32.18 -15.87 37.91
N ALA A 15 32.05 -16.85 37.02
CA ALA A 15 32.14 -18.28 37.21
C ALA A 15 33.44 -18.74 37.89
N ALA A 16 33.33 -19.77 38.71
CA ALA A 16 34.38 -20.74 38.93
C ALA A 16 33.84 -22.11 38.51
N ALA A 17 34.45 -22.69 37.49
CA ALA A 17 34.19 -24.05 37.05
C ALA A 17 34.90 -25.03 38.00
N MET A 18 34.17 -26.06 38.43
CA MET A 18 34.77 -27.34 38.81
C MET A 18 34.01 -28.44 38.09
N MET A 19 34.69 -29.14 37.18
CA MET A 19 34.21 -30.40 36.63
C MET A 19 34.23 -31.45 37.76
N ALA A 20 33.06 -31.88 38.18
CA ALA A 20 32.87 -33.08 38.98
C ALA A 20 32.25 -34.16 38.10
N ALA A 21 32.78 -35.38 38.23
CA ALA A 21 32.35 -36.58 37.52
C ALA A 21 30.81 -36.72 37.53
N SER A 22 30.23 -36.90 36.36
CA SER A 22 28.80 -37.14 36.21
C SER A 22 28.46 -38.50 36.84
N PRO A 23 27.56 -38.57 37.83
CA PRO A 23 27.04 -39.87 38.26
C PRO A 23 26.27 -40.49 37.09
N ALA A 24 26.43 -41.81 36.93
CA ALA A 24 25.59 -42.60 36.04
C ALA A 24 24.12 -42.38 36.42
N LEU A 25 23.36 -41.80 35.50
CA LEU A 25 21.94 -41.54 35.65
C LEU A 25 21.20 -42.88 35.72
N ALA A 26 20.42 -43.08 36.78
CA ALA A 26 19.60 -44.27 36.97
C ALA A 26 18.29 -44.15 36.17
N ALA A 27 17.38 -45.11 36.31
CA ALA A 27 16.03 -45.03 35.73
C ALA A 27 15.07 -44.42 36.76
N GLY A 28 14.19 -43.49 36.34
CA GLY A 28 13.28 -42.77 37.23
C GLY A 28 12.25 -43.64 37.98
N THR A 29 11.78 -43.20 39.15
CA THR A 29 10.75 -43.88 39.97
C THR A 29 9.39 -43.15 39.92
N GLY A 30 8.31 -43.83 40.36
CA GLY A 30 6.93 -43.31 40.34
C GLY A 30 6.69 -42.01 41.12
N ASP A 31 7.54 -41.68 42.10
CA ASP A 31 7.49 -40.43 42.88
C ASP A 31 8.14 -39.24 42.15
N ASN A 32 8.96 -39.52 41.13
CA ASN A 32 9.79 -38.54 40.43
C ASN A 32 9.38 -38.37 38.96
N ASN A 33 8.22 -38.91 38.59
CA ASN A 33 7.73 -38.93 37.22
C ASN A 33 7.02 -37.60 36.91
N ILE A 34 7.80 -36.58 36.57
CA ILE A 34 7.39 -35.25 36.08
C ILE A 34 6.47 -34.48 37.04
N SER A 35 7.07 -33.60 37.87
CA SER A 35 6.33 -32.48 38.46
C SER A 35 6.16 -31.33 37.45
N SER A 36 5.17 -30.47 37.70
CA SER A 36 4.56 -29.45 36.83
C SER A 36 5.47 -28.37 36.19
N ASN A 37 6.81 -28.48 36.28
CA ASN A 37 7.75 -27.39 35.94
C ASN A 37 9.15 -27.90 35.47
N THR A 38 9.24 -29.07 34.84
CA THR A 38 10.40 -30.00 34.85
C THR A 38 11.69 -29.53 34.12
N LYS A 39 12.87 -29.85 34.71
CA LYS A 39 14.16 -30.00 34.00
C LYS A 39 14.26 -31.42 33.43
N ALA A 40 14.83 -31.60 32.24
CA ALA A 40 14.99 -32.90 31.59
C ALA A 40 15.77 -33.92 32.45
N GLY A 41 15.28 -35.17 32.55
CA GLY A 41 15.94 -36.26 33.28
C GLY A 41 15.27 -37.65 33.14
N GLU A 42 16.11 -38.69 33.25
CA GLU A 42 15.98 -40.17 33.44
C GLU A 42 14.87 -41.02 32.77
N GLY A 43 13.92 -40.43 32.06
CA GLY A 43 12.96 -41.18 31.23
C GLY A 43 11.88 -41.95 32.02
N TYR A 44 10.97 -42.62 31.29
CA TYR A 44 9.84 -43.36 31.83
C TYR A 44 10.21 -44.84 32.04
N VAL A 45 9.91 -45.42 33.21
CA VAL A 45 9.97 -46.88 33.41
C VAL A 45 8.64 -47.50 32.97
N ALA A 46 8.70 -48.33 31.93
CA ALA A 46 7.54 -49.04 31.42
C ALA A 46 7.20 -50.27 32.27
N THR A 47 6.19 -50.18 33.16
CA THR A 47 5.79 -51.29 34.04
C THR A 47 4.49 -51.99 33.64
N MET A 48 3.79 -51.49 32.62
CA MET A 48 2.58 -52.07 32.00
C MET A 48 2.69 -52.03 30.45
N ALA A 49 1.79 -52.71 29.73
CA ALA A 49 1.91 -52.98 28.28
C ALA A 49 2.08 -51.74 27.38
N GLU A 50 1.62 -50.56 27.81
CA GLU A 50 1.81 -49.29 27.10
C GLU A 50 2.16 -48.15 28.08
N ASN A 51 3.11 -47.29 27.72
CA ASN A 51 3.52 -46.11 28.49
C ASN A 51 3.66 -44.91 27.54
N GLU A 52 3.11 -43.76 27.91
CA GLU A 52 3.08 -42.56 27.07
C GLU A 52 3.98 -41.46 27.62
N GLY A 53 4.85 -40.92 26.76
CA GLY A 53 5.61 -39.70 27.03
C GLY A 53 5.06 -38.52 26.25
N LYS A 54 4.75 -37.41 26.94
CA LYS A 54 4.24 -36.18 26.31
C LYS A 54 5.36 -35.14 26.16
N SER A 55 5.40 -34.44 25.04
CA SER A 55 6.34 -33.35 24.75
C SER A 55 5.60 -32.14 24.17
N THR A 56 6.28 -31.00 24.09
CA THR A 56 5.72 -29.76 23.54
C THR A 56 6.21 -29.54 22.12
N VAL A 57 5.28 -29.27 21.20
CA VAL A 57 5.57 -28.74 19.86
C VAL A 57 5.10 -27.29 19.82
N GLN A 58 5.95 -26.37 19.36
CA GLN A 58 5.64 -24.94 19.28
C GLN A 58 5.98 -24.39 17.90
N PHE A 59 5.12 -23.51 17.40
CA PHE A 59 5.40 -22.60 16.29
C PHE A 59 4.86 -21.20 16.61
N THR A 60 5.34 -20.20 15.88
CA THR A 60 4.91 -18.80 16.00
C THR A 60 4.51 -18.29 14.63
N ILE A 61 3.43 -17.50 14.56
CA ILE A 61 3.02 -16.77 13.35
C ILE A 61 3.13 -15.27 13.65
N THR A 62 3.71 -14.52 12.72
CA THR A 62 3.74 -13.06 12.72
C THR A 62 2.85 -12.52 11.60
N PRO A 63 2.11 -11.42 11.82
CA PRO A 63 1.35 -10.77 10.75
C PRO A 63 2.31 -10.24 9.67
N GLY A 64 1.81 -10.17 8.43
CA GLY A 64 2.48 -9.48 7.33
C GLY A 64 2.18 -7.99 7.32
N ASP A 65 2.51 -7.34 6.20
CA ASP A 65 2.43 -5.89 6.04
C ASP A 65 1.21 -5.43 5.23
N LEU A 66 0.99 -4.12 5.24
CA LEU A 66 0.12 -3.40 4.30
C LEU A 66 1.01 -2.62 3.32
N THR A 67 0.88 -2.91 2.02
CA THR A 67 1.75 -2.34 0.98
C THR A 67 0.96 -1.84 -0.23
N LEU A 68 1.48 -0.78 -0.86
CA LEU A 68 1.06 -0.30 -2.17
C LEU A 68 2.08 -0.84 -3.17
N ASP A 69 1.70 -1.90 -3.89
CA ASP A 69 2.65 -2.67 -4.68
C ASP A 69 2.82 -2.11 -6.09
N ARG A 70 1.77 -1.50 -6.64
CA ARG A 70 1.73 -0.94 -8.00
C ARG A 70 0.78 0.24 -8.07
N VAL A 71 1.12 1.22 -8.89
CA VAL A 71 0.25 2.34 -9.29
C VAL A 71 0.34 2.52 -10.80
N PRO A 72 -0.63 3.17 -11.47
CA PRO A 72 -0.61 3.29 -12.93
C PRO A 72 0.03 4.60 -13.43
N ASP A 73 0.80 4.48 -14.50
CA ASP A 73 1.06 5.58 -15.44
C ASP A 73 -0.20 5.90 -16.27
N LEU A 74 -0.37 7.14 -16.74
CA LEU A 74 -1.50 7.53 -17.58
C LEU A 74 -1.06 8.35 -18.80
N ASN A 75 -1.28 7.83 -20.00
CA ASN A 75 -0.96 8.51 -21.25
C ASN A 75 -2.26 8.86 -22.01
N PHE A 76 -2.44 10.15 -22.29
CA PHE A 76 -3.67 10.68 -22.91
C PHE A 76 -3.50 10.97 -24.40
N SER A 77 -4.62 10.96 -25.12
CA SER A 77 -4.63 11.13 -26.57
C SER A 77 -4.13 12.49 -27.02
N GLN A 78 -3.45 12.51 -28.17
CA GLN A 78 -3.16 13.75 -28.92
C GLN A 78 -4.37 14.23 -29.74
N HIS A 79 -5.52 13.58 -29.55
CA HIS A 79 -6.80 13.92 -30.17
C HIS A 79 -7.82 14.22 -29.07
N ASP A 80 -8.76 15.12 -29.32
CA ASP A 80 -9.93 15.27 -28.45
C ASP A 80 -10.85 14.02 -28.55
N SER A 81 -11.85 13.94 -27.67
CA SER A 81 -12.85 12.86 -27.66
C SER A 81 -13.71 12.75 -28.93
N LYS A 82 -13.52 13.64 -29.91
CA LYS A 82 -14.15 13.60 -31.24
C LYS A 82 -13.16 13.20 -32.35
N GLY A 83 -11.93 12.83 -31.99
CA GLY A 83 -10.88 12.40 -32.91
C GLY A 83 -10.11 13.53 -33.59
N LYS A 84 -10.29 14.80 -33.18
CA LYS A 84 -9.58 15.93 -33.78
C LYS A 84 -8.27 16.18 -33.03
N ASN A 85 -7.18 16.42 -33.77
CA ASN A 85 -5.88 16.74 -33.16
C ASN A 85 -6.01 17.90 -32.17
N VAL A 86 -5.44 17.71 -30.99
CA VAL A 86 -5.27 18.76 -29.98
C VAL A 86 -4.31 19.78 -30.57
N SER A 87 -4.80 21.01 -30.72
CA SER A 87 -4.01 22.12 -31.25
C SER A 87 -3.97 23.26 -30.25
N VAL A 88 -2.94 24.09 -30.33
CA VAL A 88 -2.82 25.35 -29.58
C VAL A 88 -4.12 26.16 -29.71
N ASN A 89 -4.68 26.25 -30.92
CA ASN A 89 -5.93 26.98 -31.15
C ASN A 89 -7.14 26.36 -30.42
N ALA A 90 -7.23 25.03 -30.37
CA ALA A 90 -8.33 24.35 -29.66
C ALA A 90 -8.27 24.63 -28.15
N LEU A 91 -7.09 24.48 -27.55
CA LEU A 91 -6.85 24.79 -26.15
C LEU A 91 -7.05 26.28 -25.86
N ALA A 92 -6.55 27.18 -26.71
CA ALA A 92 -6.68 28.62 -26.53
C ALA A 92 -8.10 29.16 -26.72
N SER A 93 -8.95 28.47 -27.49
CA SER A 93 -10.32 28.93 -27.77
C SER A 93 -11.36 28.32 -26.82
N ASN A 94 -11.28 27.02 -26.57
CA ASN A 94 -12.39 26.26 -25.96
C ASN A 94 -11.98 25.32 -24.81
N GLY A 95 -10.73 24.88 -24.76
CA GLY A 95 -10.34 23.72 -23.95
C GLY A 95 -10.63 22.40 -24.67
N VAL A 96 -10.23 21.28 -24.07
CA VAL A 96 -10.33 19.94 -24.67
C VAL A 96 -10.60 18.87 -23.60
N VAL A 97 -11.11 17.73 -24.05
CA VAL A 97 -11.20 16.49 -23.25
C VAL A 97 -10.43 15.42 -23.99
N LEU A 98 -9.49 14.78 -23.30
CA LEU A 98 -8.60 13.76 -23.85
C LEU A 98 -8.93 12.41 -23.22
N ASP A 99 -8.97 11.37 -24.04
CA ASP A 99 -9.18 10.00 -23.57
C ASP A 99 -7.85 9.37 -23.18
N LEU A 100 -7.87 8.51 -22.17
CA LEU A 100 -6.72 7.64 -21.87
C LEU A 100 -6.49 6.70 -23.07
N VAL A 101 -5.26 6.68 -23.59
CA VAL A 101 -4.84 5.82 -24.71
C VAL A 101 -4.26 4.53 -24.18
N ASP A 102 -3.26 4.66 -23.30
CA ASP A 102 -2.55 3.57 -22.68
C ASP A 102 -1.88 4.03 -21.38
N ASN A 103 -1.09 3.16 -20.78
CA ASN A 103 -0.32 3.43 -19.57
C ASN A 103 1.18 3.54 -19.89
N THR A 104 1.55 3.85 -21.13
CA THR A 104 2.94 4.04 -21.54
C THR A 104 3.21 5.52 -21.78
N VAL A 105 3.74 6.19 -20.76
CA VAL A 105 4.08 7.62 -20.84
C VAL A 105 5.45 7.79 -21.52
N ASP A 106 5.51 8.71 -22.48
CA ASP A 106 6.75 9.04 -23.18
C ASP A 106 7.83 9.57 -22.22
N THR A 107 9.04 9.04 -22.38
CA THR A 107 10.23 9.35 -21.61
C THR A 107 11.18 10.32 -22.32
N SER A 108 10.86 10.72 -23.57
CA SER A 108 11.71 11.59 -24.38
C SER A 108 11.58 13.06 -23.99
N SER A 109 10.42 13.47 -23.46
CA SER A 109 10.16 14.78 -22.85
C SER A 109 9.83 14.61 -21.38
N VAL A 110 10.61 15.18 -20.46
CA VAL A 110 10.58 14.77 -19.05
C VAL A 110 10.42 15.93 -18.08
N THR A 111 9.20 16.12 -17.55
CA THR A 111 8.99 16.94 -16.34
C THR A 111 8.62 16.09 -15.13
N SER A 112 8.08 14.88 -15.34
CA SER A 112 7.68 13.95 -14.27
C SER A 112 8.28 12.55 -14.44
N LYS A 113 8.00 11.88 -15.57
CA LYS A 113 8.47 10.52 -15.84
C LYS A 113 10.00 10.49 -15.85
N ASN A 114 10.60 9.50 -15.18
CA ASN A 114 12.04 9.37 -14.99
C ASN A 114 12.73 10.50 -14.19
N LYS A 115 11.97 11.43 -13.58
CA LYS A 115 12.48 12.46 -12.65
C LYS A 115 11.93 12.28 -11.23
N THR A 116 10.61 12.15 -11.10
CA THR A 116 9.88 12.14 -9.82
C THR A 116 8.83 11.03 -9.75
N ALA A 117 8.20 10.67 -10.87
CA ALA A 117 7.25 9.57 -10.97
C ALA A 117 7.93 8.28 -11.48
N PHE A 118 8.20 7.35 -10.56
CA PHE A 118 8.85 6.07 -10.83
C PHE A 118 8.09 4.90 -10.20
N ASP A 119 7.18 4.28 -10.93
CA ASP A 119 6.68 2.93 -10.62
C ASP A 119 7.05 1.90 -11.72
N GLY A 120 7.29 2.38 -12.95
CA GLY A 120 7.56 1.54 -14.11
C GLY A 120 6.38 0.68 -14.55
N ASN A 121 5.15 1.00 -14.12
CA ASN A 121 4.00 0.14 -14.28
C ASN A 121 3.13 0.54 -15.48
N ASN A 122 3.50 0.02 -16.65
CA ASN A 122 2.84 0.30 -17.92
C ASN A 122 1.63 -0.60 -18.22
N ASP A 123 1.16 -1.39 -17.25
CA ASP A 123 -0.03 -2.24 -17.38
C ASP A 123 -1.33 -1.59 -16.85
N GLY A 124 -1.21 -0.37 -16.30
CA GLY A 124 -2.36 0.37 -15.75
C GLY A 124 -2.88 -0.17 -14.41
N GLY A 125 -2.13 -1.07 -13.77
CA GLY A 125 -2.49 -1.70 -12.50
C GLY A 125 -2.36 -0.79 -11.28
N LEU A 126 -3.35 -0.88 -10.40
CA LEU A 126 -3.29 -0.40 -9.02
C LEU A 126 -3.43 -1.62 -8.10
N GLN A 127 -2.44 -1.84 -7.23
CA GLN A 127 -2.38 -3.03 -6.39
C GLN A 127 -2.05 -2.69 -4.94
N VAL A 128 -2.87 -3.22 -4.02
CA VAL A 128 -2.65 -3.17 -2.58
C VAL A 128 -2.59 -4.60 -2.04
N THR A 129 -1.64 -4.86 -1.14
CA THR A 129 -1.58 -6.12 -0.39
C THR A 129 -1.73 -5.86 1.09
N ASP A 130 -2.65 -6.55 1.76
CA ASP A 130 -2.85 -6.50 3.21
C ASP A 130 -2.77 -7.91 3.83
N TYR A 131 -1.65 -8.22 4.45
CA TYR A 131 -1.45 -9.47 5.20
C TYR A 131 -1.35 -9.25 6.71
N ARG A 132 -1.86 -8.12 7.21
CA ARG A 132 -1.85 -7.83 8.65
C ARG A 132 -2.88 -8.67 9.42
N PHE A 133 -3.97 -9.05 8.77
CA PHE A 133 -5.10 -9.80 9.37
C PHE A 133 -5.61 -9.18 10.69
N ASN A 134 -5.52 -7.87 10.83
CA ASN A 134 -5.81 -7.13 12.06
C ASN A 134 -7.21 -6.46 12.06
N GLN A 135 -8.03 -6.78 11.05
CA GLN A 135 -9.38 -6.25 10.85
C GLN A 135 -9.47 -4.71 10.70
N THR A 136 -8.38 -4.03 10.35
CA THR A 136 -8.41 -2.61 9.94
C THR A 136 -8.51 -2.50 8.43
N GLY A 137 -9.39 -1.65 7.92
CA GLY A 137 -9.45 -1.33 6.49
C GLY A 137 -8.31 -0.42 6.04
N TRP A 138 -8.26 -0.09 4.75
CA TRP A 138 -7.23 0.77 4.17
C TRP A 138 -7.81 1.65 3.06
N ASN A 139 -7.14 2.76 2.77
CA ASN A 139 -7.51 3.71 1.71
C ASN A 139 -6.27 4.09 0.89
N VAL A 140 -6.41 4.05 -0.44
CA VAL A 140 -5.53 4.70 -1.39
C VAL A 140 -6.15 6.03 -1.81
N HIS A 141 -5.37 7.09 -1.72
CA HIS A 141 -5.70 8.40 -2.29
C HIS A 141 -4.78 8.72 -3.46
N ALA A 142 -5.30 9.46 -4.43
CA ALA A 142 -4.51 10.03 -5.51
C ALA A 142 -4.59 11.56 -5.48
N SER A 143 -3.46 12.23 -5.73
CA SER A 143 -3.39 13.66 -5.99
C SER A 143 -2.61 13.92 -7.27
N LEU A 144 -2.98 14.97 -7.99
CA LEU A 144 -2.38 15.34 -9.27
C LEU A 144 -1.71 16.70 -9.14
N SER A 145 -0.42 16.80 -9.48
CA SER A 145 0.27 18.09 -9.52
C SER A 145 -0.18 18.94 -10.70
N ASP A 146 0.30 20.18 -10.76
CA ASP A 146 0.13 21.00 -11.96
C ASP A 146 0.83 20.36 -13.16
N PHE A 147 0.23 20.47 -14.34
CA PHE A 147 0.88 20.10 -15.59
C PHE A 147 1.85 21.19 -16.00
N THR A 148 3.11 20.81 -16.18
CA THR A 148 4.18 21.73 -16.60
C THR A 148 4.75 21.30 -17.94
N LYS A 149 5.06 22.30 -18.77
CA LYS A 149 5.69 22.07 -20.07
C LYS A 149 7.17 21.66 -19.89
N ASP A 150 7.61 20.68 -20.66
CA ASP A 150 9.02 20.35 -20.79
C ASP A 150 9.84 21.47 -21.47
N GLY A 151 11.08 21.67 -21.00
CA GLY A 151 12.03 22.63 -21.56
C GLY A 151 11.82 24.11 -21.23
N GLY A 152 10.88 24.45 -20.34
CA GLY A 152 10.68 25.84 -19.89
C GLY A 152 10.22 26.82 -20.97
N ASP A 153 10.09 28.09 -20.60
CA ASP A 153 9.91 29.22 -21.52
C ASP A 153 11.15 29.45 -22.40
N ALA A 154 11.11 30.45 -23.30
CA ALA A 154 12.25 30.84 -24.14
C ALA A 154 13.51 31.22 -23.33
N ASP A 155 13.38 31.37 -22.00
CA ASP A 155 14.44 31.69 -21.05
C ASP A 155 14.99 30.45 -20.31
N GLY A 156 14.50 29.24 -20.65
CA GLY A 156 15.07 27.96 -20.19
C GLY A 156 14.73 27.57 -18.75
N VAL A 157 13.68 28.15 -18.15
CA VAL A 157 13.26 27.78 -16.79
C VAL A 157 12.17 26.72 -16.86
N GLU A 158 12.53 25.46 -16.60
CA GLU A 158 11.56 24.36 -16.45
C GLU A 158 10.48 24.74 -15.40
N GLY A 159 9.20 24.48 -15.70
CA GLY A 159 8.12 24.62 -14.72
C GLY A 159 7.43 25.99 -14.58
N THR A 160 7.78 27.01 -15.38
CA THR A 160 7.13 28.34 -15.29
C THR A 160 5.76 28.42 -15.97
N ARG A 161 5.50 27.58 -16.98
CA ARG A 161 4.22 27.54 -17.70
C ARG A 161 3.39 26.33 -17.29
N LYS A 162 2.45 26.60 -16.39
CA LYS A 162 1.44 25.65 -15.91
C LYS A 162 0.18 25.76 -16.75
N LEU A 163 -0.53 24.65 -16.87
CA LEU A 163 -1.90 24.65 -17.37
C LEU A 163 -2.86 24.70 -16.17
N ASP A 164 -3.88 25.56 -16.27
CA ASP A 164 -4.86 25.75 -15.21
C ASP A 164 -6.15 24.96 -15.47
N GLY A 165 -6.91 24.67 -14.42
CA GLY A 165 -8.24 24.08 -14.56
C GLY A 165 -8.25 22.68 -15.17
N ILE A 166 -7.22 21.88 -14.90
CA ILE A 166 -7.14 20.48 -15.33
C ILE A 166 -7.85 19.58 -14.33
N ARG A 167 -8.65 18.65 -14.86
CA ARG A 167 -9.43 17.66 -14.09
C ARG A 167 -9.24 16.27 -14.68
N LEU A 168 -8.79 15.34 -13.87
CA LEU A 168 -8.73 13.92 -14.21
C LEU A 168 -9.98 13.22 -13.69
N LEU A 169 -10.82 12.72 -14.59
CA LEU A 169 -11.90 11.80 -14.26
C LEU A 169 -11.33 10.39 -14.40
N LEU A 170 -10.78 9.88 -13.30
CA LEU A 170 -10.20 8.54 -13.24
C LEU A 170 -11.31 7.51 -13.15
N LYS A 171 -11.22 6.45 -13.96
CA LYS A 171 -12.07 5.27 -13.83
C LYS A 171 -11.23 4.03 -13.59
N LEU A 172 -11.64 3.23 -12.62
CA LEU A 172 -11.03 1.95 -12.31
C LEU A 172 -11.99 0.82 -12.67
N ALA A 173 -11.45 -0.31 -13.11
CA ALA A 173 -12.21 -1.53 -13.31
C ALA A 173 -12.72 -2.08 -11.96
N ALA A 174 -13.67 -3.00 -12.02
CA ALA A 174 -14.08 -3.73 -10.82
C ALA A 174 -12.86 -4.41 -10.19
N PRO A 175 -12.58 -4.17 -8.89
CA PRO A 175 -11.43 -4.74 -8.23
C PRO A 175 -11.59 -6.24 -8.05
N ASP A 176 -10.50 -6.98 -8.24
CA ASP A 176 -10.37 -8.38 -7.89
C ASP A 176 -9.59 -8.50 -6.57
N ASN A 177 -10.03 -9.36 -5.65
CA ASN A 177 -9.29 -9.66 -4.44
C ASN A 177 -9.09 -11.17 -4.28
N THR A 178 -7.84 -11.56 -4.05
CA THR A 178 -7.44 -12.98 -3.94
C THR A 178 -8.18 -13.79 -2.85
N ASN A 179 -8.77 -13.13 -1.85
CA ASN A 179 -9.44 -13.77 -0.72
C ASN A 179 -10.95 -13.48 -0.65
N GLU A 180 -11.47 -12.59 -1.50
CA GLU A 180 -12.89 -12.22 -1.58
C GLU A 180 -13.23 -11.73 -3.00
N GLU A 181 -14.41 -12.01 -3.56
CA GLU A 181 -14.81 -11.46 -4.88
C GLU A 181 -15.06 -9.93 -4.82
N GLY A 182 -14.04 -9.08 -4.66
CA GLY A 182 -14.09 -7.61 -4.75
C GLY A 182 -15.11 -6.87 -3.86
N ALA A 183 -15.96 -7.58 -3.13
CA ALA A 183 -17.25 -7.10 -2.63
C ALA A 183 -17.11 -6.15 -1.44
N ASN A 184 -15.98 -6.19 -0.74
CA ASN A 184 -15.62 -5.30 0.35
C ASN A 184 -14.74 -4.13 -0.10
N ILE A 185 -14.56 -3.92 -1.41
CA ILE A 185 -13.77 -2.82 -1.97
C ILE A 185 -14.71 -1.80 -2.63
N SER A 186 -14.38 -0.52 -2.49
CA SER A 186 -14.96 0.59 -3.24
C SER A 186 -13.87 1.29 -4.04
N THR A 187 -14.20 1.65 -5.28
CA THR A 187 -13.37 2.51 -6.12
C THR A 187 -13.82 3.97 -5.98
N ILE A 188 -13.08 4.88 -6.62
CA ILE A 188 -13.50 6.26 -6.85
C ILE A 188 -14.96 6.31 -7.36
N GLU A 189 -15.73 7.27 -6.84
CA GLU A 189 -17.10 7.50 -7.27
C GLU A 189 -17.12 8.08 -8.69
N ASP A 190 -18.05 7.58 -9.52
CA ASP A 190 -18.19 8.02 -10.90
C ASP A 190 -18.42 9.55 -11.00
N GLY A 191 -17.68 10.20 -11.88
CA GLY A 191 -17.70 11.67 -12.02
C GLY A 191 -16.88 12.46 -10.99
N THR A 192 -16.26 11.81 -9.99
CA THR A 192 -15.32 12.49 -9.09
C THR A 192 -14.03 12.83 -9.83
N ALA A 193 -13.66 14.11 -9.80
CA ALA A 193 -12.46 14.60 -10.46
C ALA A 193 -11.29 14.75 -9.48
N ILE A 194 -10.12 14.27 -9.88
CA ILE A 194 -8.85 14.63 -9.27
C ILE A 194 -8.39 15.91 -9.96
N VAL A 195 -8.39 17.03 -9.23
CA VAL A 195 -8.07 18.35 -9.77
C VAL A 195 -6.55 18.58 -9.66
N ALA A 196 -5.92 19.02 -10.75
CA ALA A 196 -4.50 19.38 -10.74
C ALA A 196 -4.22 20.52 -9.75
N GLY A 197 -3.17 20.36 -8.92
CA GLY A 197 -2.86 21.28 -7.82
C GLY A 197 -3.85 21.23 -6.65
N GLY A 198 -4.83 20.33 -6.70
CA GLY A 198 -5.85 20.14 -5.68
C GLY A 198 -5.45 19.19 -4.56
N GLY A 199 -6.43 18.88 -3.69
CA GLY A 199 -6.26 17.91 -2.61
C GLY A 199 -6.32 16.45 -3.09
N ALA A 200 -5.83 15.54 -2.26
CA ALA A 200 -5.90 14.11 -2.54
C ALA A 200 -7.35 13.58 -2.46
N VAL A 201 -7.71 12.69 -3.38
CA VAL A 201 -9.04 12.09 -3.52
C VAL A 201 -8.95 10.59 -3.25
N PRO A 202 -9.86 9.98 -2.49
CA PRO A 202 -9.88 8.53 -2.30
C PRO A 202 -10.25 7.83 -3.62
N VAL A 203 -9.44 6.85 -4.03
CA VAL A 203 -9.58 6.18 -5.33
C VAL A 203 -9.80 4.68 -5.23
N LEU A 204 -9.32 4.06 -4.17
CA LEU A 204 -9.53 2.65 -3.89
C LEU A 204 -9.50 2.46 -2.37
N ARG A 205 -10.51 1.79 -1.82
CA ARG A 205 -10.63 1.61 -0.38
C ARG A 205 -11.38 0.36 -0.02
N THR A 206 -11.16 -0.12 1.19
CA THR A 206 -12.14 -1.00 1.83
C THR A 206 -13.44 -0.24 2.08
N GLN A 207 -14.58 -0.89 1.90
CA GLN A 207 -15.88 -0.37 2.29
C GLN A 207 -15.93 -0.08 3.79
N ASP A 208 -16.80 0.86 4.18
CA ASP A 208 -16.89 1.30 5.57
C ASP A 208 -17.28 0.13 6.49
N GLY A 209 -16.47 -0.08 7.54
CA GLY A 209 -16.64 -1.19 8.48
C GLY A 209 -16.32 -2.57 7.90
N LYS A 210 -15.76 -2.63 6.70
CA LYS A 210 -15.27 -3.86 6.06
C LYS A 210 -13.75 -3.93 6.07
N THR A 211 -13.24 -5.12 5.78
CA THR A 211 -11.82 -5.41 5.67
C THR A 211 -11.58 -6.14 4.36
N ALA A 212 -10.35 -6.11 3.87
CA ALA A 212 -9.98 -6.82 2.66
C ALA A 212 -8.52 -7.27 2.79
N ASN A 213 -8.33 -8.45 3.38
CA ASN A 213 -7.02 -9.07 3.49
C ASN A 213 -6.65 -9.72 2.16
N GLY A 214 -5.36 -9.91 1.89
CA GLY A 214 -4.85 -10.42 0.62
C GLY A 214 -4.48 -9.33 -0.36
N THR A 215 -4.34 -9.72 -1.62
CA THR A 215 -3.99 -8.80 -2.70
C THR A 215 -5.26 -8.33 -3.39
N THR A 216 -5.49 -7.03 -3.40
CA THR A 216 -6.50 -6.35 -4.18
C THR A 216 -5.86 -5.74 -5.42
N LYS A 217 -6.43 -6.03 -6.60
CA LYS A 217 -5.97 -5.51 -7.90
C LYS A 217 -7.11 -4.83 -8.62
N THR A 218 -6.82 -3.72 -9.27
CA THR A 218 -7.68 -3.11 -10.28
C THR A 218 -6.81 -2.50 -11.36
N THR A 219 -7.41 -2.09 -12.46
CA THR A 219 -6.73 -1.42 -13.56
C THR A 219 -7.46 -0.15 -13.94
N THR A 220 -6.75 0.81 -14.52
CA THR A 220 -7.38 1.94 -15.21
C THR A 220 -8.30 1.41 -16.30
N ALA A 221 -9.50 1.98 -16.38
CA ALA A 221 -10.55 1.52 -17.29
C ALA A 221 -10.87 2.54 -18.39
N SER A 222 -11.48 2.04 -19.46
CA SER A 222 -12.04 2.87 -20.53
C SER A 222 -13.01 3.92 -19.98
N GLY A 223 -12.92 5.15 -20.49
CA GLY A 223 -13.67 6.30 -19.97
C GLY A 223 -12.91 7.11 -18.93
N THR A 224 -11.66 6.77 -18.63
CA THR A 224 -10.74 7.70 -17.94
C THR A 224 -10.42 8.86 -18.88
N THR A 225 -10.66 10.10 -18.44
CA THR A 225 -10.47 11.30 -19.28
C THR A 225 -9.74 12.41 -18.55
N LEU A 226 -8.97 13.19 -19.30
CA LEU A 226 -8.34 14.43 -18.84
C LEU A 226 -9.06 15.63 -19.46
N GLU A 227 -9.76 16.40 -18.64
CA GLU A 227 -10.35 17.68 -19.04
C GLU A 227 -9.34 18.80 -18.84
N ILE A 228 -9.13 19.60 -19.88
CA ILE A 228 -8.26 20.76 -19.86
C ILE A 228 -9.11 21.98 -20.22
N ALA A 229 -9.27 22.91 -19.28
CA ALA A 229 -9.97 24.16 -19.51
C ALA A 229 -9.28 24.99 -20.60
N LYS A 230 -9.94 26.06 -21.08
CA LYS A 230 -9.36 27.00 -22.05
C LYS A 230 -8.04 27.60 -21.53
N GLN A 231 -6.99 27.55 -22.35
CA GLN A 231 -5.64 28.03 -22.04
C GLN A 231 -5.21 29.14 -23.01
N ALA A 232 -5.48 30.41 -22.68
CA ALA A 232 -5.28 31.53 -23.61
C ALA A 232 -3.83 31.64 -24.15
N ASP A 233 -2.84 31.35 -23.32
CA ASP A 233 -1.41 31.52 -23.62
C ASP A 233 -0.65 30.19 -23.78
N VAL A 234 -1.37 29.11 -24.08
CA VAL A 234 -0.78 27.78 -24.27
C VAL A 234 0.24 27.77 -25.40
N GLN A 235 1.31 27.01 -25.21
CA GLN A 235 2.38 26.86 -26.17
C GLN A 235 2.42 25.41 -26.68
N PRO A 236 2.91 25.17 -27.90
CA PRO A 236 3.16 23.81 -28.34
C PRO A 236 4.25 23.17 -27.47
N GLY A 237 4.09 21.89 -27.15
CA GLY A 237 5.03 21.09 -26.36
C GLY A 237 4.34 19.99 -25.55
N THR A 238 5.13 19.14 -24.90
CA THR A 238 4.61 18.13 -23.98
C THR A 238 4.41 18.73 -22.60
N TYR A 239 3.28 18.41 -21.98
CA TYR A 239 2.96 18.76 -20.61
C TYR A 239 2.80 17.47 -19.79
N GLN A 240 3.50 17.36 -18.66
CA GLN A 240 3.34 16.25 -17.71
C GLN A 240 3.12 16.77 -16.29
N ALA A 241 2.57 15.91 -15.44
CA ALA A 241 2.33 16.14 -14.02
C ALA A 241 2.68 14.88 -13.24
N ASP A 242 3.01 15.04 -11.96
CA ASP A 242 3.13 13.94 -11.01
C ASP A 242 1.74 13.52 -10.54
N MET A 243 1.50 12.20 -10.54
CA MET A 243 0.39 11.60 -9.82
C MET A 243 0.91 10.89 -8.58
N THR A 244 0.54 11.38 -7.41
CA THR A 244 0.98 10.84 -6.12
C THR A 244 -0.10 9.94 -5.54
N TRP A 245 0.28 8.71 -5.22
CA TRP A 245 -0.60 7.72 -4.62
C TRP A 245 -0.20 7.48 -3.17
N THR A 246 -1.16 7.58 -2.25
CA THR A 246 -0.92 7.44 -0.81
C THR A 246 -1.78 6.35 -0.23
N LEU A 247 -1.14 5.29 0.27
CA LEU A 247 -1.80 4.25 1.06
C LEU A 247 -1.83 4.64 2.53
N SER A 248 -3.00 4.50 3.14
CA SER A 248 -3.23 4.83 4.54
C SER A 248 -4.08 3.76 5.22
N ASN A 249 -3.86 3.58 6.52
CA ASN A 249 -4.67 2.70 7.34
C ASN A 249 -5.97 3.43 7.76
N THR A 250 -7.09 2.73 7.78
CA THR A 250 -8.31 3.23 8.47
C THR A 250 -8.27 2.79 9.92
N ALA A 251 -8.41 3.71 10.86
CA ALA A 251 -8.47 3.33 12.27
C ALA A 251 -9.69 2.43 12.51
N THR A 252 -9.54 1.34 13.27
CA THR A 252 -10.66 0.54 13.78
C THR A 252 -11.63 1.43 14.53
N GLN A 253 -12.89 1.50 14.08
CA GLN A 253 -13.96 1.99 14.94
C GLN A 253 -14.12 0.99 16.09
N LYS A 254 -13.64 1.37 17.28
CA LYS A 254 -14.02 0.66 18.51
C LYS A 254 -15.54 0.77 18.63
N PRO A 255 -16.29 -0.35 18.75
CA PRO A 255 -17.72 -0.27 19.05
C PRO A 255 -17.88 0.60 20.30
N ALA A 256 -18.80 1.56 20.26
CA ALA A 256 -19.15 2.32 21.45
C ALA A 256 -19.57 1.31 22.51
N GLY A 257 -18.71 1.11 23.52
CA GLY A 257 -19.04 0.25 24.64
C GLY A 257 -20.30 0.81 25.27
N THR A 258 -21.35 -0.01 25.33
CA THR A 258 -22.51 0.24 26.19
C THR A 258 -21.99 0.51 27.60
N GLN A 259 -22.24 1.72 28.10
CA GLN A 259 -22.09 2.06 29.51
C GLN A 259 -23.12 1.32 30.35
#